data_AF-A0A2Z6CWA9-F1
#
_entry.id   AF-A0A2Z6CWA9-F1
#
_cell.length_a   1.000
_cell.length_b   1.000
_cell.length_c   1.000
_cell.angle_alpha   90.00
_cell.angle_beta   90.00
_cell.angle_gamma   90.00
#
_symmetry.space_group_name_H-M   'P 1'
#
loop_
_entity.id
_entity.type
_entity.pdbx_description
1 polymer ?
#
loop_
_entity_poly.entity_id
_entity_poly.type
_entity_poly.pdbx_seq_one_letter_code
_entity_poly.pdbx_strand_id
1 'polypeptide(L)'
;MPGNTKLQNSQWTEQHDAFCLANKIAPAAQFLWRYLTTEGVGEEVEIDLTDFNKQVTKHRGKGYCRLTLKNALAQLEQHRVVNIIRQYTWKIVKIVTRPLDWLKPKKNLQKGNKNYNLQPSNDLSAVHGENSSSNDHPRDEMIAECEEILSECEKAGITFDPEQSPEILEYTLKEVQAAIALFHSRGGHEKDWRGRPKIRNPQGWLLSCLRKGYYLLPESWSFGGLLAALGVQL
;
A
#
# COMPACT_ATOMS: atom_id res chain seq x y z
N MET A 1 8.86 -1.00 42.21
CA MET A 1 9.65 -0.87 40.97
C MET A 1 9.49 -2.14 40.16
N PRO A 2 8.87 -2.11 38.97
CA PRO A 2 8.83 -3.27 38.09
C PRO A 2 9.73 -3.07 36.86
N GLY A 3 10.63 -4.05 36.67
CA GLY A 3 10.73 -4.80 35.42
C GLY A 3 11.31 -4.08 34.21
N ASN A 4 12.64 -3.97 34.18
CA ASN A 4 13.41 -3.73 32.98
C ASN A 4 13.37 -4.98 32.07
N THR A 5 12.77 -4.91 30.89
CA THR A 5 12.97 -5.89 29.80
C THR A 5 12.94 -5.21 28.44
N LYS A 6 13.64 -4.09 28.30
CA LYS A 6 14.12 -3.63 26.99
C LYS A 6 15.48 -4.25 26.77
N LEU A 7 15.57 -5.30 25.93
CA LEU A 7 16.79 -5.73 25.21
C LEU A 7 16.53 -7.08 24.53
N GLN A 8 15.88 -7.06 23.36
CA GLN A 8 16.31 -7.94 22.28
C GLN A 8 16.40 -7.09 21.02
N ASN A 9 17.57 -6.49 20.81
CA ASN A 9 18.03 -6.08 19.48
C ASN A 9 17.99 -7.33 18.59
N SER A 10 16.86 -7.55 17.92
CA SER A 10 16.75 -8.59 16.92
C SER A 10 17.59 -8.15 15.73
N GLN A 11 18.88 -8.49 15.78
CA GLN A 11 19.79 -8.21 14.68
C GLN A 11 19.36 -9.06 13.48
N TRP A 12 19.33 -8.44 12.31
CA TRP A 12 19.13 -9.13 11.04
C TRP A 12 20.17 -10.26 10.89
N THR A 13 19.71 -11.49 10.70
CA THR A 13 20.58 -12.68 10.60
C THR A 13 20.59 -13.26 9.20
N GLU A 14 21.59 -14.09 8.89
CA GLU A 14 21.67 -14.85 7.62
C GLU A 14 20.41 -15.71 7.35
N GLN A 15 19.66 -16.09 8.39
CA GLN A 15 18.40 -16.81 8.24
C GLN A 15 17.29 -15.93 7.62
N HIS A 16 17.32 -14.62 7.84
CA HIS A 16 16.41 -13.67 7.18
C HIS A 16 16.75 -13.58 5.69
N ASP A 17 18.04 -13.51 5.34
CA ASP A 17 18.49 -13.49 3.95
C ASP A 17 18.11 -14.79 3.22
N ALA A 18 18.31 -15.95 3.85
CA ALA A 18 17.89 -17.24 3.32
C ALA A 18 16.37 -17.31 3.10
N PHE A 19 15.57 -16.76 4.02
CA PHE A 19 14.12 -16.69 3.87
C PHE A 19 13.70 -15.78 2.71
N CYS A 20 14.37 -14.63 2.57
CA CYS A 20 14.12 -13.68 1.48
C CYS A 20 14.42 -14.31 0.12
N LEU A 21 15.51 -15.06 0.01
CA LEU A 21 15.88 -15.80 -1.20
C LEU A 21 14.88 -16.90 -1.53
N ALA A 22 14.49 -17.70 -0.53
CA ALA A 22 13.54 -18.81 -0.70
C ALA A 22 12.14 -18.32 -1.16
N ASN A 23 11.69 -17.19 -0.63
CA ASN A 23 10.36 -16.62 -0.91
C ASN A 23 10.35 -15.56 -2.02
N LYS A 24 11.50 -15.32 -2.68
CA LYS A 24 11.65 -14.28 -3.72
C LYS A 24 11.16 -12.89 -3.25
N ILE A 25 11.48 -12.52 -2.02
CA ILE A 25 11.09 -11.24 -1.43
C ILE A 25 11.86 -10.12 -2.13
N ALA A 26 11.16 -9.09 -2.62
CA ALA A 26 11.76 -7.99 -3.35
C ALA A 26 12.73 -7.20 -2.45
N PRO A 27 13.83 -6.64 -2.98
CA PRO A 27 14.81 -5.91 -2.18
C PRO A 27 14.22 -4.78 -1.32
N ALA A 28 13.18 -4.09 -1.81
CA ALA A 28 12.48 -3.05 -1.05
C ALA A 28 11.77 -3.62 0.20
N ALA A 29 11.12 -4.78 0.08
CA ALA A 29 10.49 -5.49 1.19
C ALA A 29 11.53 -6.00 2.20
N GLN A 30 12.71 -6.44 1.74
CA GLN A 30 13.81 -6.83 2.63
C GLN A 30 14.31 -5.65 3.46
N PHE A 31 14.53 -4.49 2.83
CA PHE A 31 14.93 -3.27 3.54
C PHE A 31 13.89 -2.81 4.54
N LEU A 32 12.61 -2.88 4.16
CA LEU A 32 11.52 -2.56 5.07
C LEU A 32 11.55 -3.51 6.26
N TRP A 33 11.57 -4.83 6.04
CA TRP A 33 11.64 -5.81 7.13
C TRP A 33 12.84 -5.60 8.05
N ARG A 34 14.02 -5.27 7.49
CA ARG A 34 15.20 -4.93 8.30
C ARG A 34 14.95 -3.74 9.21
N TYR A 35 14.32 -2.69 8.69
CA TYR A 35 13.92 -1.52 9.46
C TYR A 35 12.90 -1.88 10.56
N LEU A 36 11.93 -2.75 10.26
CA LEU A 36 10.97 -3.24 11.26
C LEU A 36 11.64 -4.01 12.39
N THR A 37 12.63 -4.83 12.04
CA THR A 37 13.35 -5.66 13.00
C THR A 37 14.21 -4.80 13.94
N THR A 38 14.65 -3.62 13.49
CA THR A 38 15.36 -2.65 14.34
C THR A 38 14.45 -1.86 15.29
N GLU A 39 13.19 -1.60 14.91
CA GLU A 39 12.22 -0.89 15.75
C GLU A 39 11.65 -1.81 16.85
N GLY A 40 11.46 -3.09 16.56
CA GLY A 40 11.02 -4.09 17.53
C GLY A 40 10.32 -5.28 16.88
N VAL A 41 10.58 -6.49 17.39
CA VAL A 41 9.95 -7.73 16.92
C VAL A 41 8.88 -8.16 17.92
N GLY A 42 7.68 -8.46 17.44
CA GLY A 42 6.55 -8.91 18.27
C GLY A 42 5.78 -7.81 19.00
N GLU A 43 6.21 -6.55 18.87
CA GLU A 43 5.50 -5.39 19.42
C GLU A 43 4.62 -4.72 18.35
N GLU A 44 3.54 -4.07 18.78
CA GLU A 44 2.73 -3.22 17.91
C GLU A 44 3.47 -1.91 17.66
N VAL A 45 4.05 -1.78 16.48
CA VAL A 45 4.80 -0.58 16.09
C VAL A 45 3.97 0.25 15.13
N GLU A 46 3.80 1.53 15.45
CA GLU A 46 3.26 2.51 14.51
C GLU A 46 4.39 3.07 13.68
N ILE A 47 4.28 2.90 12.36
CA ILE A 47 5.37 3.21 11.43
C ILE A 47 4.88 4.19 10.39
N ASP A 48 5.65 5.26 10.24
CA ASP A 48 5.52 6.18 9.13
C ASP A 48 6.47 5.75 8.00
N LEU A 49 5.89 5.28 6.90
CA LEU A 49 6.60 4.91 5.68
C LEU A 49 7.37 6.10 5.07
N THR A 50 7.00 7.35 5.37
CA THR A 50 7.78 8.51 4.93
C THR A 50 9.08 8.65 5.71
N ASP A 51 9.09 8.33 7.01
CA ASP A 51 10.30 8.34 7.82
C ASP A 51 11.24 7.18 7.44
N PHE A 52 10.67 6.00 7.17
CA PHE A 52 11.40 4.91 6.52
C PHE A 52 12.03 5.39 5.20
N ASN A 53 11.25 6.08 4.35
CA ASN A 53 11.75 6.53 3.05
C ASN A 53 12.85 7.59 3.18
N LYS A 54 12.81 8.45 4.19
CA LYS A 54 13.91 9.38 4.53
C LYS A 54 15.18 8.62 4.88
N GLN A 55 15.08 7.56 5.68
CA GLN A 55 16.24 6.71 6.00
C GLN A 55 16.79 6.00 4.77
N VAL A 56 15.92 5.44 3.92
CA VAL A 56 16.34 4.81 2.66
C VAL A 56 17.04 5.82 1.76
N THR A 57 16.51 7.03 1.65
CA THR A 57 17.13 8.11 0.85
C THR A 57 18.53 8.46 1.38
N LYS A 58 18.71 8.47 2.71
CA LYS A 58 20.02 8.68 3.33
C LYS A 58 21.02 7.58 2.99
N HIS A 59 20.59 6.32 2.90
CA HIS A 59 21.47 5.17 2.62
C HIS A 59 21.68 4.88 1.13
N ARG A 60 20.67 5.08 0.28
CA ARG A 60 20.68 4.74 -1.16
C ARG A 60 20.76 5.96 -2.07
N GLY A 61 20.65 7.18 -1.54
CA GLY A 61 20.58 8.43 -2.29
C GLY A 61 19.20 8.73 -2.90
N LYS A 62 18.38 7.70 -3.16
CA LYS A 62 17.02 7.82 -3.68
C LYS A 62 16.05 6.97 -2.86
N GLY A 63 14.96 7.61 -2.42
CA GLY A 63 13.85 6.91 -1.75
C GLY A 63 13.09 5.99 -2.71
N TYR A 64 12.38 5.03 -2.14
CA TYR A 64 11.40 4.23 -2.87
C TYR A 64 10.18 5.09 -3.21
N CYS A 65 9.58 4.85 -4.37
CA CYS A 65 8.27 5.43 -4.70
C CYS A 65 7.17 4.76 -3.86
N ARG A 66 6.03 5.44 -3.70
CA ARG A 66 4.90 4.96 -2.88
C ARG A 66 4.44 3.57 -3.31
N LEU A 67 4.34 3.31 -4.61
CA LEU A 67 3.94 1.99 -5.12
C LEU A 67 4.88 0.88 -4.67
N THR A 68 6.19 1.14 -4.72
CA THR A 68 7.19 0.18 -4.25
C THR A 68 7.04 -0.09 -2.76
N LEU A 69 6.70 0.93 -1.96
CA LEU A 69 6.44 0.78 -0.52
C LEU A 69 5.15 0.01 -0.24
N LYS A 70 4.07 0.30 -0.96
CA LYS A 70 2.80 -0.46 -0.87
C LYS A 70 3.02 -1.93 -1.23
N ASN A 71 3.71 -2.19 -2.35
CA ASN A 71 4.01 -3.55 -2.80
C ASN A 71 4.93 -4.27 -1.82
N ALA A 72 5.91 -3.56 -1.25
CA ALA A 72 6.78 -4.11 -0.21
C ALA A 72 6.00 -4.53 1.04
N LEU A 73 5.08 -3.69 1.52
CA LEU A 73 4.20 -4.01 2.65
C LEU A 73 3.29 -5.20 2.34
N ALA A 74 2.61 -5.19 1.19
CA ALA A 74 1.73 -6.26 0.75
C ALA A 74 2.48 -7.60 0.64
N GLN A 75 3.72 -7.58 0.12
CA GLN A 75 4.55 -8.76 0.03
C GLN A 75 4.94 -9.30 1.41
N LEU A 76 5.29 -8.43 2.36
CA LEU A 76 5.60 -8.84 3.73
C LEU A 76 4.38 -9.43 4.46
N GLU A 77 3.19 -8.87 4.22
CA GLU A 77 1.93 -9.41 4.74
C GLU A 77 1.60 -10.78 4.13
N GLN A 78 1.76 -10.93 2.81
CA GLN A 78 1.53 -12.18 2.09
C GLN A 78 2.40 -13.33 2.64
N HIS A 79 3.67 -13.04 2.93
CA HIS A 79 4.58 -14.01 3.54
C HIS A 79 4.43 -14.14 5.06
N ARG A 80 3.39 -13.49 5.64
CA ARG A 80 3.08 -13.46 7.08
C ARG A 80 4.22 -12.94 7.95
N VAL A 81 5.16 -12.22 7.36
CA VAL A 81 6.28 -11.57 8.05
C VAL A 81 5.75 -10.44 8.93
N VAL A 82 4.75 -9.72 8.40
CA VAL A 82 4.10 -8.60 9.06
C VAL A 82 2.61 -8.89 9.15
N ASN A 83 1.99 -8.45 10.23
CA ASN A 83 0.53 -8.38 10.35
C ASN A 83 0.12 -6.91 10.47
N ILE A 84 -0.70 -6.42 9.54
CA ILE A 84 -1.20 -5.06 9.59
C ILE A 84 -2.40 -5.04 10.54
N ILE A 85 -2.26 -4.37 11.69
CA ILE A 85 -3.35 -4.25 12.67
C ILE A 85 -4.30 -3.14 12.22
N ARG A 86 -3.73 -1.98 11.90
CA ARG A 86 -4.51 -0.80 11.58
C ARG A 86 -3.77 0.07 10.59
N GLN A 87 -4.47 0.52 9.56
CA GLN A 87 -3.95 1.46 8.59
C GLN A 87 -4.66 2.80 8.80
N TYR A 88 -3.93 3.82 9.22
CA TYR A 88 -4.50 5.17 9.42
C TYR A 88 -4.48 5.97 8.12
N THR A 89 -3.36 5.88 7.40
CA THR A 89 -3.20 6.42 6.05
C THR A 89 -2.34 5.44 5.24
N TRP A 90 -2.12 5.71 3.96
CA TRP A 90 -1.17 4.90 3.19
C TRP A 90 0.26 4.98 3.75
N LYS A 91 0.59 6.07 4.46
CA LYS A 91 1.92 6.34 5.04
C LYS A 91 2.06 5.74 6.43
N ILE A 92 1.01 5.85 7.23
CA ILE A 92 1.07 5.52 8.66
C ILE A 92 0.30 4.23 8.88
N VAL A 93 1.05 3.17 9.21
CA VAL A 93 0.52 1.83 9.45
C VAL A 93 0.96 1.33 10.81
N LYS A 94 0.01 0.78 11.56
CA LYS A 94 0.25 0.04 12.80
C LYS A 94 0.40 -1.43 12.46
N ILE A 95 1.59 -1.96 12.70
CA ILE A 95 1.95 -3.31 12.29
C ILE A 95 2.60 -4.09 13.42
N VAL A 96 2.49 -5.41 13.37
CA VAL A 96 3.24 -6.33 14.22
C VAL A 96 4.14 -7.18 13.35
N THR A 97 5.44 -7.06 13.59
CA THR A 97 6.46 -7.89 12.93
C THR A 97 6.54 -9.23 13.65
N ARG A 98 6.33 -10.33 12.92
CA ARG A 98 6.45 -11.67 13.51
C ARG A 98 7.91 -12.07 13.63
N PRO A 99 8.32 -12.72 14.73
CA PRO A 99 9.65 -13.29 14.83
C PRO A 99 9.86 -14.39 13.79
N LEU A 100 11.09 -14.51 13.29
CA LEU A 100 11.48 -15.44 12.23
C LEU A 100 11.12 -16.91 12.57
N ASP A 101 11.12 -17.27 13.85
CA ASP A 101 10.75 -18.61 14.33
C ASP A 101 9.30 -18.99 14.03
N TRP A 102 8.42 -18.01 13.82
CA TRP A 102 7.03 -18.23 13.45
C TRP A 102 6.82 -18.37 11.94
N LEU A 103 7.85 -18.06 11.13
CA LEU A 103 7.82 -18.15 9.67
C LEU A 103 8.29 -19.52 9.16
N LYS A 104 8.94 -20.32 10.00
CA LYS A 104 9.25 -21.72 9.69
C LYS A 104 7.96 -22.54 9.79
N PRO A 105 7.59 -23.36 8.77
CA PRO A 105 6.52 -24.32 8.95
C PRO A 105 6.91 -25.20 10.15
N LYS A 106 6.06 -25.25 11.18
CA LYS A 106 6.25 -26.18 12.31
C LYS A 106 6.40 -27.58 11.73
N LYS A 107 7.63 -28.09 11.70
CA LYS A 107 7.91 -29.51 11.43
C LYS A 107 7.23 -30.27 12.57
N ASN A 108 6.07 -30.84 12.26
CA ASN A 108 5.40 -31.92 12.97
C ASN A 108 5.52 -31.86 14.50
N LEU A 109 4.57 -31.18 15.16
CA LEU A 109 4.12 -31.73 16.44
C LEU A 109 3.49 -33.08 16.09
N GLN A 110 4.21 -34.13 16.46
CA GLN A 110 3.80 -35.52 16.31
C GLN A 110 2.32 -35.66 16.66
N LYS A 111 1.54 -36.20 15.73
CA LYS A 111 0.25 -36.81 16.04
C LYS A 111 0.53 -37.94 17.06
N GLY A 112 0.55 -37.60 18.33
CA GLY A 112 0.39 -38.54 19.43
C GLY A 112 -1.09 -38.91 19.58
N ASN A 113 -1.77 -39.28 18.49
CA ASN A 113 -3.05 -39.95 18.61
C ASN A 113 -2.75 -41.40 18.93
N LYS A 114 -2.77 -41.69 20.24
CA LYS A 114 -2.84 -43.06 20.74
C LYS A 114 -4.05 -43.74 20.09
N ASN A 115 -3.75 -44.89 19.50
CA ASN A 115 -4.68 -45.89 18.99
C ASN A 115 -5.93 -46.02 19.87
N TYR A 116 -7.10 -45.80 19.27
CA TYR A 116 -8.23 -46.67 19.52
C TYR A 116 -8.69 -47.20 18.16
N ASN A 117 -8.46 -48.50 17.98
CA ASN A 117 -8.99 -49.33 16.92
C ASN A 117 -10.50 -49.20 16.86
N LEU A 118 -11.06 -48.74 15.75
CA LEU A 118 -12.34 -49.22 15.23
C LEU A 118 -12.26 -49.30 13.70
N GLN A 119 -12.60 -50.48 13.18
CA GLN A 119 -12.46 -50.92 11.80
C GLN A 119 -13.45 -50.26 10.81
N PRO A 120 -13.23 -50.43 9.49
CA PRO A 120 -13.88 -49.67 8.42
C PRO A 120 -15.09 -50.39 7.84
N SER A 121 -16.03 -49.64 7.25
CA SER A 121 -16.88 -50.16 6.18
C SER A 121 -17.31 -49.05 5.21
N ASN A 122 -16.81 -49.16 3.98
CA ASN A 122 -17.48 -48.90 2.68
C ASN A 122 -17.93 -47.46 2.37
N ASP A 123 -17.87 -46.94 1.14
CA ASP A 123 -17.42 -47.42 -0.17
C ASP A 123 -17.19 -46.19 -1.07
N LEU A 124 -16.19 -46.31 -1.95
CA LEU A 124 -16.07 -45.80 -3.32
C LEU A 124 -16.90 -44.55 -3.74
N SER A 125 -16.22 -43.46 -4.09
CA SER A 125 -16.05 -43.10 -5.51
C SER A 125 -14.99 -42.00 -5.68
N ALA A 126 -14.17 -42.19 -6.71
CA ALA A 126 -13.13 -41.29 -7.15
C ALA A 126 -13.65 -40.37 -8.28
N VAL A 127 -12.89 -39.29 -8.52
CA VAL A 127 -12.94 -38.38 -9.70
C VAL A 127 -14.05 -37.31 -9.55
N HIS A 128 -13.85 -36.00 -9.66
CA HIS A 128 -12.90 -35.08 -10.32
C HIS A 128 -12.94 -33.80 -9.44
N GLY A 129 -11.85 -33.12 -9.07
CA GLY A 129 -10.95 -32.46 -10.00
C GLY A 129 -11.32 -30.99 -10.26
N GLU A 130 -11.71 -30.19 -9.27
CA GLU A 130 -11.79 -28.73 -9.44
C GLU A 130 -11.19 -27.99 -8.23
N ASN A 131 -9.90 -27.66 -8.36
CA ASN A 131 -9.22 -26.68 -7.54
C ASN A 131 -9.73 -25.28 -7.93
N SER A 132 -10.72 -24.75 -7.21
CA SER A 132 -10.98 -23.31 -7.22
C SER A 132 -9.87 -22.60 -6.44
N SER A 133 -8.78 -22.28 -7.15
CA SER A 133 -7.72 -21.39 -6.69
C SER A 133 -8.12 -19.96 -7.01
N SER A 134 -8.92 -19.34 -6.13
CA SER A 134 -9.22 -17.92 -6.20
C SER A 134 -8.15 -17.14 -5.43
N ASN A 135 -7.04 -16.81 -6.10
CA ASN A 135 -5.97 -15.96 -5.57
C ASN A 135 -5.63 -14.78 -6.52
N ASP A 136 -6.51 -14.42 -7.45
CA ASP A 136 -6.29 -13.30 -8.41
C ASP A 136 -6.79 -11.92 -7.91
N HIS A 137 -7.46 -11.86 -6.76
CA HIS A 137 -8.22 -10.67 -6.37
C HIS A 137 -7.44 -9.35 -6.18
N PRO A 138 -6.20 -9.30 -5.62
CA PRO A 138 -5.56 -8.02 -5.31
C PRO A 138 -5.00 -7.29 -6.54
N ARG A 139 -4.80 -7.98 -7.67
CA ARG A 139 -4.32 -7.33 -8.90
C ARG A 139 -5.46 -6.64 -9.64
N ASP A 140 -6.62 -7.29 -9.69
CA ASP A 140 -7.79 -6.77 -10.40
C ASP A 140 -8.34 -5.50 -9.73
N GLU A 141 -8.36 -5.46 -8.39
CA GLU A 141 -8.77 -4.26 -7.64
C GLU A 141 -7.84 -3.07 -7.86
N MET A 142 -6.52 -3.31 -7.95
CA MET A 142 -5.55 -2.25 -8.21
C MET A 142 -5.62 -1.72 -9.64
N ILE A 143 -5.91 -2.58 -10.62
CA ILE A 143 -6.10 -2.16 -12.01
C ILE A 143 -7.37 -1.31 -12.11
N ALA A 144 -8.45 -1.72 -11.44
CA ALA A 144 -9.70 -0.96 -11.41
C ALA A 144 -9.52 0.44 -10.79
N GLU A 145 -8.79 0.57 -9.68
CA GLU A 145 -8.50 1.90 -9.08
C GLU A 145 -7.67 2.78 -10.03
N CYS A 146 -6.70 2.21 -10.76
CA CYS A 146 -5.89 2.97 -11.71
C CYS A 146 -6.71 3.49 -12.89
N GLU A 147 -7.59 2.64 -13.44
CA GLU A 147 -8.51 3.02 -14.50
C GLU A 147 -9.49 4.11 -14.03
N GLU A 148 -9.98 4.01 -12.81
CA GLU A 148 -10.90 5.00 -12.23
C GLU A 148 -10.24 6.37 -12.04
N ILE A 149 -8.99 6.42 -11.58
CA ILE A 149 -8.21 7.65 -11.47
C ILE A 149 -8.01 8.33 -12.84
N LEU A 150 -7.67 7.55 -13.87
CA LEU A 150 -7.44 8.07 -15.22
C LEU A 150 -8.74 8.58 -15.85
N SER A 151 -9.82 7.81 -15.71
CA SER A 151 -11.17 8.20 -16.15
C SER A 151 -11.61 9.51 -15.48
N GLU A 152 -11.34 9.68 -14.18
CA GLU A 152 -11.71 10.91 -13.47
C GLU A 152 -10.93 12.13 -13.95
N CYS A 153 -9.64 11.96 -14.24
CA CYS A 153 -8.83 13.02 -14.85
C CYS A 153 -9.32 13.37 -16.26
N GLU A 154 -9.72 12.38 -17.06
CA GLU A 154 -10.25 12.58 -18.40
C GLU A 154 -11.59 13.35 -18.39
N LYS A 155 -12.50 13.01 -17.46
CA LYS A 155 -13.74 13.79 -17.24
C LYS A 155 -13.45 15.25 -16.92
N ALA A 156 -12.37 15.52 -16.19
CA ALA A 156 -11.90 16.88 -15.90
C ALA A 156 -11.21 17.56 -17.09
N GLY A 157 -11.08 16.90 -18.25
CA GLY A 157 -10.39 17.41 -19.43
C GLY A 157 -8.87 17.40 -19.28
N ILE A 158 -8.32 16.54 -18.40
CA ILE A 158 -6.89 16.37 -18.18
C ILE A 158 -6.52 14.93 -18.53
N THR A 159 -6.13 14.70 -19.77
CA THR A 159 -5.66 13.38 -20.20
C THR A 159 -4.29 13.11 -19.60
N PHE A 160 -4.04 11.92 -19.06
CA PHE A 160 -2.72 11.47 -18.63
C PHE A 160 -2.31 10.23 -19.42
N ASP A 161 -1.07 10.23 -19.91
CA ASP A 161 -0.47 9.03 -20.46
C ASP A 161 0.18 8.26 -19.30
N PRO A 162 -0.27 7.02 -18.98
CA PRO A 162 0.23 6.25 -17.85
C PRO A 162 1.73 5.95 -17.98
N GLU A 163 2.27 5.88 -19.19
CA GLU A 163 3.72 5.70 -19.42
C GLU A 163 4.54 6.97 -19.15
N GLN A 164 4.00 8.16 -19.46
CA GLN A 164 4.72 9.43 -19.31
C GLN A 164 4.56 10.03 -17.92
N SER A 165 3.46 9.70 -17.24
CA SER A 165 3.05 10.31 -15.98
C SER A 165 2.54 9.28 -14.97
N PRO A 166 3.33 8.25 -14.62
CA PRO A 166 2.91 7.21 -13.66
C PRO A 166 2.64 7.77 -12.27
N GLU A 167 3.11 8.98 -12.00
CA GLU A 167 2.97 9.65 -10.71
C GLU A 167 1.52 9.94 -10.33
N ILE A 168 0.60 10.14 -11.29
CA ILE A 168 -0.81 10.38 -10.97
C ILE A 168 -1.44 9.16 -10.27
N LEU A 169 -1.00 7.96 -10.65
CA LEU A 169 -1.42 6.68 -10.08
C LEU A 169 -0.83 6.45 -8.68
N GLU A 170 0.09 7.30 -8.24
CA GLU A 170 0.59 7.27 -6.87
C GLU A 170 -0.39 7.94 -5.89
N TYR A 171 -1.44 8.62 -6.34
CA TYR A 171 -2.41 9.28 -5.46
C TYR A 171 -3.69 8.45 -5.34
N THR A 172 -4.41 8.58 -4.22
CA THR A 172 -5.73 7.95 -4.10
C THR A 172 -6.76 8.68 -4.94
N LEU A 173 -7.81 7.98 -5.38
CA LEU A 173 -8.92 8.58 -6.12
C LEU A 173 -9.47 9.84 -5.42
N LYS A 174 -9.63 9.79 -4.09
CA LYS A 174 -10.12 10.93 -3.29
C LYS A 174 -9.18 12.16 -3.35
N GLU A 175 -7.87 11.93 -3.31
CA GLU A 175 -6.87 13.00 -3.42
C GLU A 175 -6.92 13.65 -4.81
N VAL A 176 -7.05 12.82 -5.85
CA VAL A 176 -7.17 13.26 -7.25
C VAL A 176 -8.46 14.05 -7.45
N GLN A 177 -9.60 13.57 -6.98
CA GLN A 177 -10.88 14.27 -7.04
C GLN A 177 -10.82 15.63 -6.33
N ALA A 178 -10.22 15.70 -5.14
CA ALA A 178 -10.06 16.96 -4.42
C ALA A 178 -9.15 17.95 -5.18
N ALA A 179 -8.07 17.46 -5.79
CA ALA A 179 -7.19 18.28 -6.62
C ALA A 179 -7.87 18.77 -7.91
N ILE A 180 -8.68 17.92 -8.55
CA ILE A 180 -9.50 18.28 -9.72
C ILE A 180 -10.55 19.33 -9.36
N ALA A 181 -11.24 19.18 -8.23
CA ALA A 181 -12.18 20.18 -7.78
C ALA A 181 -11.48 21.53 -7.54
N LEU A 182 -10.27 21.51 -6.96
CA LEU A 182 -9.44 22.72 -6.81
C LEU A 182 -8.98 23.30 -8.16
N PHE A 183 -8.77 22.46 -9.17
CA PHE A 183 -8.44 22.90 -10.53
C PHE A 183 -9.62 23.67 -11.14
N HIS A 184 -10.84 23.15 -11.09
CA HIS A 184 -12.04 23.83 -11.58
C HIS A 184 -12.32 25.14 -10.84
N SER A 185 -12.25 25.07 -9.51
CA SER A 185 -12.28 26.18 -8.56
C SER A 185 -11.40 27.38 -8.94
N ARG A 186 -10.19 27.10 -9.46
CA ARG A 186 -9.21 28.12 -9.87
C ARG A 186 -9.39 28.59 -11.31
N GLY A 187 -10.48 28.19 -11.97
CA GLY A 187 -10.75 28.48 -13.37
C GLY A 187 -9.85 27.68 -14.28
N GLY A 188 -9.67 26.38 -14.03
CA GLY A 188 -8.70 25.53 -14.74
C GLY A 188 -8.84 25.56 -16.26
N HIS A 189 -10.07 25.64 -16.77
CA HIS A 189 -10.38 25.81 -18.20
C HIS A 189 -10.77 27.23 -18.59
N GLU A 190 -10.81 28.15 -17.63
CA GLU A 190 -11.16 29.54 -17.90
C GLU A 190 -10.05 30.25 -18.65
N LYS A 191 -10.45 31.17 -19.51
CA LYS A 191 -9.53 32.04 -20.24
C LYS A 191 -9.36 33.36 -19.49
N ASP A 192 -8.15 33.91 -19.54
CA ASP A 192 -7.89 35.28 -19.12
C ASP A 192 -8.49 36.28 -20.11
N TRP A 193 -8.42 37.57 -19.80
CA TRP A 193 -8.91 38.65 -20.67
C TRP A 193 -8.19 38.71 -22.03
N ARG A 194 -7.07 38.01 -22.21
CA ARG A 194 -6.34 37.86 -23.48
C ARG A 194 -6.71 36.57 -24.22
N GLY A 195 -7.72 35.84 -23.76
CA GLY A 195 -8.16 34.58 -24.35
C GLY A 195 -7.23 33.39 -24.11
N ARG A 196 -6.24 33.52 -23.22
CA ARG A 196 -5.29 32.44 -22.90
C ARG A 196 -5.80 31.62 -21.70
N PRO A 197 -5.52 30.30 -21.65
CA PRO A 197 -5.87 29.50 -20.47
C PRO A 197 -5.23 30.10 -19.22
N LYS A 198 -6.02 30.29 -18.15
CA LYS A 198 -5.51 30.71 -16.84
C LYS A 198 -4.49 29.70 -16.31
N ILE A 199 -4.73 28.40 -16.53
CA ILE A 199 -3.79 27.33 -16.26
C ILE A 199 -3.28 26.77 -17.59
N ARG A 200 -2.01 27.06 -17.91
CA ARG A 200 -1.40 26.67 -19.20
C ARG A 200 -1.06 25.19 -19.30
N ASN A 201 -0.77 24.55 -18.18
CA ASN A 201 -0.40 23.13 -18.13
C ASN A 201 -1.26 22.44 -17.06
N PRO A 202 -2.44 21.91 -17.42
CA PRO A 202 -3.34 21.23 -16.51
C PRO A 202 -2.70 20.00 -15.84
N GLN A 203 -2.00 19.15 -16.61
CA GLN A 203 -1.31 17.96 -16.10
C GLN A 203 -0.27 18.33 -15.03
N GLY A 204 0.64 19.26 -15.38
CA GLY A 204 1.70 19.70 -14.47
C GLY A 204 1.16 20.46 -13.25
N TRP A 205 0.05 21.19 -13.42
CA TRP A 205 -0.62 21.86 -12.31
C TRP A 205 -1.20 20.85 -11.33
N LEU A 206 -1.91 19.83 -11.84
CA LEU A 206 -2.55 18.80 -11.01
C LEU A 206 -1.49 18.01 -10.23
N LEU A 207 -0.41 17.58 -10.88
CA LEU A 207 0.71 16.92 -10.21
C LEU A 207 1.37 17.83 -9.17
N SER A 208 1.56 19.12 -9.46
CA SER A 208 2.09 20.06 -8.46
C SER A 208 1.14 20.25 -7.28
N CYS A 209 -0.17 20.26 -7.51
CA CYS A 209 -1.19 20.36 -6.48
C CYS A 209 -1.14 19.13 -5.55
N LEU A 210 -1.06 17.93 -6.15
CA LEU A 210 -1.00 16.66 -5.44
C LEU A 210 0.32 16.51 -4.65
N ARG A 211 1.47 16.84 -5.24
CA ARG A 211 2.78 16.82 -4.56
C ARG A 211 2.82 17.71 -3.32
N LYS A 212 2.26 18.91 -3.43
CA LYS A 212 2.33 19.95 -2.39
C LYS A 212 1.15 19.91 -1.41
N GLY A 213 0.18 19.02 -1.63
CA GLY A 213 -0.99 18.89 -0.76
C GLY A 213 -1.91 20.10 -0.79
N TYR A 214 -1.96 20.86 -1.89
CA TYR A 214 -2.81 22.07 -1.95
C TYR A 214 -4.31 21.76 -1.84
N TYR A 215 -4.69 20.52 -2.14
CA TYR A 215 -6.05 19.99 -1.96
C TYR A 215 -6.44 19.76 -0.48
N LEU A 216 -5.49 19.89 0.46
CA LEU A 216 -5.73 19.71 1.91
C LEU A 216 -6.07 21.02 2.64
N LEU A 217 -6.01 22.17 1.98
CA LEU A 217 -6.23 23.47 2.63
C LEU A 217 -7.69 23.60 3.13
N PRO A 218 -7.95 23.82 4.44
CA PRO A 218 -9.30 23.71 5.01
C PRO A 218 -10.19 24.96 4.94
N GLU A 219 -9.75 26.12 4.49
CA GLU A 219 -10.33 27.38 5.01
C GLU A 219 -11.38 28.13 4.17
N SER A 220 -12.07 27.53 3.20
CA SER A 220 -13.28 28.20 2.64
C SER A 220 -14.25 27.34 1.84
N TRP A 221 -14.00 26.05 1.68
CA TRP A 221 -14.77 25.24 0.73
C TRP A 221 -15.73 24.33 1.51
N SER A 222 -17.01 24.69 1.52
CA SER A 222 -18.04 23.77 1.99
C SER A 222 -18.03 22.51 1.11
N PHE A 223 -18.24 21.34 1.71
CA PHE A 223 -18.32 20.07 1.00
C PHE A 223 -19.32 20.09 -0.18
N GLY A 224 -20.33 20.97 -0.13
CA GLY A 224 -21.26 21.21 -1.23
C GLY A 224 -20.64 21.90 -2.45
N GLY A 225 -19.63 22.77 -2.28
CA GLY A 225 -18.89 23.38 -3.38
C GLY A 225 -17.98 22.38 -4.12
N LEU A 226 -17.46 21.39 -3.39
CA LEU A 226 -16.69 20.27 -3.94
C LEU A 226 -17.56 19.38 -4.85
N LEU A 227 -18.78 19.05 -4.40
CA LEU A 227 -19.72 18.24 -5.19
C LEU A 227 -20.27 19.00 -6.41
N ALA A 228 -20.57 20.29 -6.26
CA ALA A 228 -21.03 21.14 -7.35
C ALA A 228 -19.95 21.33 -8.44
N ALA A 229 -18.67 21.45 -8.06
CA ALA A 229 -17.57 21.54 -9.00
C ALA A 229 -17.30 20.24 -9.77
N LEU A 230 -17.66 19.09 -9.20
CA LEU A 230 -17.57 17.78 -9.82
C LEU A 230 -18.83 17.38 -10.61
N GLY A 231 -19.84 18.26 -10.68
CA GLY A 231 -21.07 18.00 -11.42
C GLY A 231 -21.96 16.91 -10.80
N VAL A 232 -21.72 16.54 -9.53
CA VAL A 232 -22.51 15.54 -8.82
C VAL A 232 -23.71 16.25 -8.17
N GLN A 233 -24.90 16.09 -8.75
CA GLN A 233 -26.16 16.47 -8.11
C GLN A 233 -26.53 15.42 -7.07
N LEU A 234 -26.81 15.87 -5.84
CA LEU A 234 -27.45 15.07 -4.78
C LEU A 234 -28.92 14.81 -5.10
#